data_AF-A0A0G4ITY6-F1
#
_entry.id   AF-A0A0G4ITY6-F1
#
_cell.length_a   1.000
_cell.length_b   1.000
_cell.length_c   1.000
_cell.angle_alpha   90.00
_cell.angle_beta   90.00
_cell.angle_gamma   90.00
#
_symmetry.space_group_name_H-M   'P 1'
#
loop_
_entity.id
_entity.type
_entity.pdbx_description
1 polymer ?
#
loop_
_entity_poly.entity_id
_entity_poly.type
_entity_poly.pdbx_seq_one_letter_code
_entity_poly.pdbx_strand_id
1 'polypeptide(L)'
;MYIIVVLHTLLLVALIADIAGAVTHVISRDNVDHVVDTSAAVAHSGHLHGLIASAGHDQSGTTAVVVLPTVADAELSTIVEFINSIAVDQVNTHGPGWAREKLATMDHDALCQLVTAAYDLDMRTLAATIMWTKRTWSDIVAMRVALHRDVFRFAVMNAPAVLRVTGQARTGDQAKIARTIQNLLVIGSKNVHLLNVPVWESSMNVLQWAARYGEVSVAEMLASAPGIDVNARNEFGATPLHLAVIGGHLGVVQLLVQARRIDVNPRDYMGMTPLHKAVRMGHEAIVRVLVADPAIDVNARDGNLQTPLHYAAEVLGNDRIFEMLLDVPGVDLNARNKRRLTPGEIALHVANTLTRCSM
;
A
#
# COMPACT_ATOMS: atom_id res chain seq x y z
N MET A 1 32.29 34.86 -22.54
CA MET A 1 31.13 33.97 -22.27
C MET A 1 31.29 33.21 -20.96
N TYR A 2 32.42 32.55 -20.70
CA TYR A 2 32.67 31.80 -19.45
C TYR A 2 32.55 32.65 -18.18
N ILE A 3 33.08 33.88 -18.20
CA ILE A 3 33.04 34.80 -17.06
C ILE A 3 31.61 35.25 -16.70
N ILE A 4 30.71 35.37 -17.69
CA ILE A 4 29.31 35.78 -17.46
C ILE A 4 28.51 34.63 -16.85
N VAL A 5 28.74 33.39 -17.28
CA VAL A 5 28.10 32.20 -16.70
C VAL A 5 28.59 31.93 -15.28
N VAL A 6 29.88 32.15 -15.02
CA VAL A 6 30.46 32.06 -13.67
C VAL A 6 29.97 33.19 -12.76
N LEU A 7 29.80 34.42 -13.27
CA LEU A 7 29.18 35.50 -12.49
C LEU A 7 27.71 35.21 -12.17
N HIS A 8 26.91 34.72 -13.12
CA HIS A 8 25.50 34.39 -12.88
C HIS A 8 25.33 33.28 -11.86
N THR A 9 26.18 32.24 -11.92
CA THR A 9 26.16 31.13 -10.95
C THR A 9 26.68 31.55 -9.58
N LEU A 10 27.72 32.41 -9.49
CA LEU A 10 28.17 32.99 -8.22
C LEU A 10 27.17 33.99 -7.64
N LEU A 11 26.44 34.75 -8.46
CA LEU A 11 25.35 35.63 -8.02
C LEU A 11 24.17 34.81 -7.49
N LEU A 12 23.86 33.68 -8.13
CA LEU A 12 22.84 32.73 -7.66
C LEU A 12 23.22 32.14 -6.29
N VAL A 13 24.48 31.75 -6.11
CA VAL A 13 25.01 31.20 -4.85
C VAL A 13 25.09 32.29 -3.77
N ALA A 14 25.41 33.54 -4.12
CA ALA A 14 25.44 34.65 -3.18
C ALA A 14 24.05 35.12 -2.75
N LEU A 15 23.06 35.13 -3.66
CA LEU A 15 21.67 35.45 -3.31
C LEU A 15 21.05 34.37 -2.42
N ILE A 16 21.46 33.11 -2.57
CA ILE A 16 21.05 32.00 -1.69
C ILE A 16 21.77 32.06 -0.33
N ALA A 17 23.02 32.53 -0.30
CA ALA A 17 23.83 32.60 0.92
C ALA A 17 23.41 33.73 1.90
N ASP A 18 22.74 34.79 1.42
CA ASP A 18 22.30 35.93 2.24
C ASP A 18 20.91 35.73 2.90
N ILE A 19 20.29 34.56 2.74
CA ILE A 19 18.92 34.23 3.23
C ILE A 19 18.97 33.30 4.45
N ALA A 20 20.16 32.94 4.95
CA ALA A 20 20.31 32.10 6.13
C ALA A 20 19.70 32.78 7.38
N GLY A 21 18.45 32.42 7.73
CA GLY A 21 17.68 32.99 8.84
C GLY A 21 16.57 33.97 8.44
N ALA A 22 16.32 34.22 7.16
CA ALA A 22 15.23 35.07 6.71
C ALA A 22 13.88 34.34 6.82
N VAL A 23 12.89 35.02 7.41
CA VAL A 23 11.52 34.51 7.53
C VAL A 23 10.58 35.24 6.60
N THR A 24 9.66 34.50 5.99
CA THR A 24 8.58 35.03 5.16
C THR A 24 7.26 34.84 5.90
N HIS A 25 6.44 35.88 5.92
CA HIS A 25 5.08 35.83 6.43
C HIS A 25 4.14 35.42 5.29
N VAL A 26 3.45 34.30 5.46
CA VAL A 26 2.48 33.79 4.49
C VAL A 26 1.09 33.82 5.11
N ILE A 27 0.22 34.66 4.54
CA ILE A 27 -1.13 34.90 5.06
C ILE A 27 -2.13 34.04 4.28
N SER A 28 -2.91 33.23 5.00
CA SER A 28 -3.96 32.39 4.43
C SER A 28 -5.15 33.22 3.92
N ARG A 29 -6.04 32.59 3.15
CA ARG A 29 -7.33 33.16 2.75
C ARG A 29 -8.16 33.63 3.96
N ASP A 30 -8.01 32.96 5.09
CA ASP A 30 -8.74 33.25 6.32
C ASP A 30 -8.04 34.35 7.17
N ASN A 31 -7.04 35.02 6.59
CA ASN A 31 -6.26 36.11 7.18
C ASN A 31 -5.48 35.71 8.44
N VAL A 32 -5.01 34.46 8.48
CA VAL A 32 -4.11 33.94 9.51
C VAL A 32 -2.67 34.01 9.00
N ASP A 33 -1.78 34.57 9.82
CA ASP A 33 -0.36 34.74 9.49
C ASP A 33 0.45 33.51 9.91
N HIS A 34 1.26 32.98 8.99
CA HIS A 34 2.18 31.87 9.22
C HIS A 34 3.60 32.28 8.89
N VAL A 35 4.54 31.93 9.78
CA VAL A 35 5.97 32.19 9.58
C VAL A 35 6.62 30.97 8.93
N VAL A 36 7.29 31.19 7.81
CA VAL A 36 7.95 30.13 7.03
C VAL A 36 9.42 30.49 6.84
N ASP A 37 10.30 29.49 6.96
CA ASP A 37 11.70 29.66 6.56
C ASP A 37 11.76 29.95 5.06
N THR A 38 12.33 31.10 4.69
CA THR A 38 12.33 31.58 3.30
C THR A 38 13.12 30.65 2.39
N SER A 39 14.25 30.13 2.88
CA SER A 39 15.11 29.23 2.10
C SER A 39 14.41 27.89 1.82
N ALA A 40 13.71 27.34 2.82
CA ALA A 40 12.93 26.12 2.68
C ALA A 40 11.72 26.32 1.77
N ALA A 41 10.97 27.42 1.93
CA ALA A 41 9.81 27.73 1.09
C ALA A 41 10.19 27.80 -0.39
N VAL A 42 11.27 28.52 -0.70
CA VAL A 42 11.80 28.67 -2.07
C VAL A 42 12.28 27.32 -2.63
N ALA A 43 12.90 26.49 -1.78
CA ALA A 43 13.40 25.18 -2.20
C ALA A 43 12.25 24.20 -2.49
N HIS A 44 11.15 24.25 -1.73
CA HIS A 44 9.99 23.38 -1.90
C HIS A 44 9.03 23.81 -3.02
N SER A 45 9.00 25.10 -3.37
CA SER A 45 8.04 25.64 -4.31
C SER A 45 8.62 26.77 -5.17
N GLY A 46 8.66 26.54 -6.48
CA GLY A 46 8.96 27.58 -7.46
C GLY A 46 7.89 28.68 -7.50
N HIS A 47 6.64 28.35 -7.18
CA HIS A 47 5.55 29.32 -7.10
C HIS A 47 5.73 30.25 -5.89
N LEU A 48 5.99 29.71 -4.70
CA LEU A 48 6.29 30.52 -3.52
C LEU A 48 7.54 31.37 -3.75
N HIS A 49 8.57 30.84 -4.41
CA HIS A 49 9.73 31.64 -4.81
C HIS A 49 9.36 32.85 -5.66
N GLY A 50 8.52 32.67 -6.69
CA GLY A 50 8.02 33.78 -7.51
C GLY A 50 7.21 34.79 -6.71
N LEU A 51 6.32 34.32 -5.82
CA LEU A 51 5.50 35.17 -4.96
C LEU A 51 6.35 35.97 -3.97
N ILE A 52 7.32 35.34 -3.31
CA ILE A 52 8.25 35.97 -2.37
C ILE A 52 9.10 37.02 -3.09
N ALA A 53 9.63 36.69 -4.27
CA ALA A 53 10.42 37.63 -5.06
C ALA A 53 9.60 38.84 -5.56
N SER A 54 8.29 38.67 -5.74
CA SER A 54 7.36 39.74 -6.14
C SER A 54 6.80 40.52 -4.96
N ALA A 55 6.82 39.94 -3.76
CA ALA A 55 6.35 40.58 -2.54
C ALA A 55 7.35 41.65 -2.13
N GLY A 56 6.85 42.86 -1.89
CA GLY A 56 7.68 43.95 -1.38
C GLY A 56 8.24 43.58 0.00
N HIS A 57 9.55 43.73 0.16
CA HIS A 57 10.18 43.61 1.48
C HIS A 57 9.75 44.77 2.38
N ASP A 58 9.72 44.53 3.69
CA ASP A 58 9.55 45.58 4.70
C ASP A 58 10.63 46.69 4.57
N GLN A 59 10.46 47.78 5.33
CA GLN A 59 11.42 48.92 5.29
C GLN A 59 12.85 48.53 5.73
N SER A 60 13.03 47.34 6.32
CA SER A 60 14.32 46.72 6.68
C SER A 60 14.86 45.75 5.62
N GLY A 61 14.12 45.50 4.54
CA GLY A 61 14.50 44.61 3.45
C GLY A 61 14.48 43.11 3.81
N THR A 62 13.96 42.73 4.98
CA THR A 62 14.26 41.41 5.58
C THR A 62 13.07 40.45 5.59
N THR A 63 11.83 40.94 5.60
CA THR A 63 10.64 40.09 5.61
C THR A 63 9.71 40.39 4.44
N ALA A 64 9.35 39.35 3.69
CA ALA A 64 8.36 39.41 2.62
C ALA A 64 7.00 38.96 3.18
N VAL A 65 5.92 39.63 2.76
CA VAL A 65 4.54 39.25 3.09
C VAL A 65 3.84 38.73 1.84
N VAL A 66 3.48 37.45 1.84
CA VAL A 66 2.80 36.76 0.74
C VAL A 66 1.37 36.44 1.15
N VAL A 67 0.39 36.85 0.35
CA VAL A 67 -1.02 36.54 0.61
C VAL A 67 -1.48 35.44 -0.34
N LEU A 68 -2.05 34.36 0.19
CA LEU A 68 -2.55 33.21 -0.57
C LEU A 68 -4.09 33.16 -0.52
N PRO A 69 -4.80 33.85 -1.43
CA PRO A 69 -6.25 34.01 -1.34
C PRO A 69 -7.05 32.72 -1.61
N THR A 70 -6.40 31.68 -2.12
CA THR A 70 -7.06 30.41 -2.47
C THR A 70 -6.85 29.31 -1.42
N VAL A 71 -5.89 29.49 -0.50
CA VAL A 71 -5.48 28.46 0.46
C VAL A 71 -6.04 28.82 1.84
N ALA A 72 -6.85 27.96 2.43
CA ALA A 72 -7.39 28.15 3.77
C ALA A 72 -6.30 27.94 4.84
N ASP A 73 -6.56 28.41 6.05
CA ASP A 73 -5.65 28.28 7.19
C ASP A 73 -5.30 26.82 7.49
N ALA A 74 -6.29 25.92 7.45
CA ALA A 74 -6.09 24.51 7.75
C ALA A 74 -5.09 23.83 6.79
N GLU A 75 -5.18 24.11 5.49
CA GLU A 75 -4.22 23.58 4.52
C GLU A 75 -2.86 24.26 4.64
N LEU A 76 -2.84 25.59 4.79
CA LEU A 76 -1.59 26.34 4.88
C LEU A 76 -0.78 25.93 6.11
N SER A 77 -1.41 25.75 7.27
CA SER A 77 -0.76 25.28 8.49
C SER A 77 -0.05 23.95 8.27
N THR A 78 -0.71 23.01 7.58
CA THR A 78 -0.14 21.70 7.24
C THR A 78 1.03 21.81 6.25
N ILE A 79 0.90 22.69 5.25
CA ILE A 79 1.95 22.97 4.27
C ILE A 79 3.19 23.56 4.95
N VAL A 80 3.01 24.52 5.86
CA VAL A 80 4.10 25.15 6.61
C VAL A 80 4.78 24.15 7.54
N GLU A 81 4.01 23.31 8.24
CA GLU A 81 4.59 22.22 9.03
C GLU A 81 5.45 21.31 8.15
N PHE A 82 4.98 20.93 6.95
CA PHE A 82 5.77 20.11 6.02
C PHE A 82 7.07 20.77 5.59
N ILE A 83 7.02 22.04 5.16
CA ILE A 83 8.19 22.82 4.72
C ILE A 83 9.25 22.84 5.82
N ASN A 84 8.83 23.07 7.06
CA ASN A 84 9.73 23.21 8.20
C ASN A 84 10.24 21.87 8.75
N SER A 85 9.51 20.77 8.52
CA SER A 85 9.84 19.45 9.09
C SER A 85 10.68 18.57 8.18
N ILE A 86 10.64 18.79 6.85
CA ILE A 86 11.35 17.92 5.90
C ILE A 86 12.13 18.76 4.89
N ALA A 87 13.45 18.55 4.85
CA ALA A 87 14.29 19.11 3.80
C ALA A 87 13.93 18.55 2.42
N VAL A 88 14.03 19.37 1.37
CA VAL A 88 13.60 19.03 0.00
C VAL A 88 14.24 17.74 -0.54
N ASP A 89 15.53 17.54 -0.27
CA ASP A 89 16.29 16.36 -0.67
C ASP A 89 15.88 15.08 0.09
N GLN A 90 15.21 15.24 1.23
CA GLN A 90 14.73 14.17 2.10
C GLN A 90 13.23 13.87 1.93
N VAL A 91 12.50 14.57 1.06
CA VAL A 91 11.05 14.37 0.90
C VAL A 91 10.71 12.95 0.45
N ASN A 92 11.48 12.37 -0.46
CA ASN A 92 11.19 11.02 -0.96
C ASN A 92 11.45 9.93 0.11
N THR A 93 12.35 10.18 1.06
CA THR A 93 12.72 9.23 2.11
C THR A 93 11.85 9.40 3.36
N HIS A 94 11.60 10.63 3.79
CA HIS A 94 10.89 10.95 5.04
C HIS A 94 9.43 11.35 4.84
N GLY A 95 9.06 11.88 3.68
CA GLY A 95 7.70 12.31 3.35
C GLY A 95 6.66 11.21 3.58
N PRO A 96 6.84 9.97 3.09
CA PRO A 96 5.88 8.89 3.35
C PRO A 96 5.72 8.55 4.83
N GLY A 97 6.74 8.79 5.66
CA GLY A 97 6.66 8.64 7.12
C GLY A 97 5.82 9.74 7.74
N TRP A 98 6.14 10.99 7.41
CA TRP A 98 5.41 12.17 7.83
C TRP A 98 3.93 12.10 7.45
N ALA A 99 3.60 11.71 6.21
CA ALA A 99 2.21 11.58 5.76
C ALA A 99 1.42 10.56 6.58
N ARG A 100 2.05 9.43 6.96
CA ARG A 100 1.41 8.40 7.79
C ARG A 100 1.19 8.86 9.23
N GLU A 101 2.04 9.73 9.75
CA GLU A 101 1.91 10.26 11.11
C GLU A 101 0.89 11.39 11.18
N LYS A 102 1.00 12.36 10.26
CA LYS A 102 0.28 13.63 10.32
C LYS A 102 -1.05 13.63 9.60
N LEU A 103 -1.18 12.83 8.53
CA LEU A 103 -2.35 12.87 7.66
C LEU A 103 -3.26 11.64 7.82
N ALA A 104 -2.91 10.69 8.69
CA ALA A 104 -3.67 9.44 8.83
C ALA A 104 -5.09 9.63 9.38
N THR A 105 -5.32 10.69 10.15
CA THR A 105 -6.63 11.00 10.77
C THR A 105 -7.43 12.05 10.01
N MET A 106 -6.85 12.69 9.00
CA MET A 106 -7.58 13.66 8.18
C MET A 106 -8.70 12.97 7.41
N ASP A 107 -9.81 13.66 7.23
CA ASP A 107 -10.90 13.18 6.39
C ASP A 107 -10.60 13.37 4.89
N HIS A 108 -11.41 12.72 4.06
CA HIS A 108 -11.21 12.72 2.61
C HIS A 108 -11.29 14.12 1.98
N ASP A 109 -12.15 15.00 2.50
CA ASP A 109 -12.38 16.32 1.93
C ASP A 109 -11.20 17.25 2.25
N ALA A 110 -10.74 17.25 3.51
CA ALA A 110 -9.56 17.99 3.95
C ALA A 110 -8.31 17.54 3.19
N LEU A 111 -8.17 16.24 2.91
CA LEU A 111 -7.07 15.71 2.10
C LEU A 111 -7.15 16.16 0.65
N CYS A 112 -8.34 16.20 0.04
CA CYS A 112 -8.51 16.70 -1.33
C CYS A 112 -8.20 18.20 -1.41
N GLN A 113 -8.61 18.98 -0.41
CA GLN A 113 -8.29 20.40 -0.29
C GLN A 113 -6.78 20.61 -0.16
N LEU A 114 -6.12 19.85 0.71
CA LEU A 114 -4.67 19.92 0.91
C LEU A 114 -3.89 19.54 -0.36
N VAL A 115 -4.30 18.47 -1.08
CA VAL A 115 -3.67 18.09 -2.36
C VAL A 115 -3.85 19.19 -3.40
N THR A 116 -5.02 19.83 -3.45
CA THR A 116 -5.28 20.95 -4.37
C THR A 116 -4.39 22.15 -4.03
N ALA A 117 -4.34 22.56 -2.76
CA ALA A 117 -3.49 23.66 -2.31
C ALA A 117 -2.00 23.39 -2.59
N ALA A 118 -1.51 22.18 -2.29
CA ALA A 118 -0.13 21.79 -2.59
C ALA A 118 0.15 21.82 -4.11
N TYR A 119 -0.80 21.39 -4.93
CA TYR A 119 -0.67 21.43 -6.39
C TYR A 119 -0.66 22.86 -6.93
N ASP A 120 -1.54 23.73 -6.43
CA ASP A 120 -1.62 25.15 -6.84
C ASP A 120 -0.36 25.93 -6.48
N LEU A 121 0.27 25.59 -5.35
CA LEU A 121 1.58 26.11 -4.94
C LEU A 121 2.76 25.40 -5.61
N ASP A 122 2.55 24.56 -6.63
CA ASP A 122 3.58 23.76 -7.31
C ASP A 122 4.47 22.93 -6.37
N MET A 123 3.94 22.55 -5.21
CA MET A 123 4.58 21.64 -4.25
C MET A 123 4.29 20.18 -4.61
N ARG A 124 4.76 19.76 -5.80
CA ARG A 124 4.47 18.42 -6.34
C ARG A 124 4.93 17.30 -5.43
N THR A 125 6.04 17.49 -4.73
CA THR A 125 6.59 16.49 -3.82
C THR A 125 5.66 16.29 -2.61
N LEU A 126 5.14 17.38 -2.00
CA LEU A 126 4.10 17.31 -0.98
C LEU A 126 2.82 16.67 -1.53
N ALA A 127 2.33 17.13 -2.69
CA ALA A 127 1.14 16.56 -3.32
C ALA A 127 1.28 15.04 -3.55
N ALA A 128 2.46 14.58 -3.97
CA ALA A 128 2.76 13.15 -4.10
C ALA A 128 2.84 12.46 -2.73
N THR A 129 3.48 13.08 -1.74
CA THR A 129 3.59 12.58 -0.35
C THR A 129 2.21 12.35 0.29
N ILE A 130 1.25 13.24 0.07
CA ILE A 130 -0.12 13.07 0.59
C ILE A 130 -0.77 11.78 0.06
N MET A 131 -0.44 11.36 -1.17
CA MET A 131 -0.97 10.14 -1.77
C MET A 131 -0.41 8.85 -1.14
N TRP A 132 0.63 8.93 -0.30
CA TRP A 132 1.18 7.78 0.44
C TRP A 132 0.35 7.37 1.66
N THR A 133 -0.66 8.14 1.99
CA THR A 133 -1.69 7.73 2.94
C THR A 133 -2.44 6.50 2.41
N LYS A 134 -2.95 5.67 3.31
CA LYS A 134 -3.65 4.44 2.96
C LYS A 134 -4.96 4.77 2.20
N ARG A 135 -5.14 4.20 1.00
CA ARG A 135 -6.30 4.44 0.14
C ARG A 135 -6.75 3.17 -0.56
N THR A 136 -8.05 2.89 -0.48
CA THR A 136 -8.73 1.84 -1.23
C THR A 136 -9.06 2.32 -2.65
N TRP A 137 -9.54 1.40 -3.51
CA TRP A 137 -10.06 1.78 -4.83
C TRP A 137 -11.19 2.80 -4.75
N SER A 138 -12.09 2.62 -3.78
CA SER A 138 -13.25 3.49 -3.58
C SER A 138 -12.83 4.89 -3.16
N ASP A 139 -11.82 5.00 -2.30
CA ASP A 139 -11.28 6.29 -1.85
C ASP A 139 -10.70 7.07 -3.03
N ILE A 140 -9.86 6.40 -3.85
CA ILE A 140 -9.29 7.03 -5.06
C ILE A 140 -10.40 7.45 -6.03
N VAL A 141 -11.43 6.63 -6.21
CA VAL A 141 -12.56 6.98 -7.09
C VAL A 141 -13.40 8.13 -6.53
N ALA A 142 -13.56 8.24 -5.21
CA ALA A 142 -14.25 9.35 -4.55
C ALA A 142 -13.50 10.68 -4.77
N MET A 143 -12.16 10.65 -4.66
CA MET A 143 -11.31 11.82 -4.94
C MET A 143 -11.48 12.37 -6.36
N ARG A 144 -11.87 11.53 -7.34
CA ARG A 144 -12.14 11.98 -8.73
C ARG A 144 -13.24 13.04 -8.80
N VAL A 145 -14.22 12.97 -7.90
CA VAL A 145 -15.34 13.90 -7.87
C VAL A 145 -14.95 15.21 -7.18
N ALA A 146 -14.05 15.14 -6.21
CA ALA A 146 -13.60 16.29 -5.41
C ALA A 146 -12.45 17.09 -6.06
N LEU A 147 -11.59 16.44 -6.85
CA LEU A 147 -10.39 17.04 -7.42
C LEU A 147 -10.58 17.48 -8.87
N HIS A 148 -9.96 18.61 -9.24
CA HIS A 148 -9.82 18.99 -10.64
C HIS A 148 -9.07 17.90 -11.43
N ARG A 149 -9.40 17.73 -12.71
CA ARG A 149 -8.93 16.59 -13.54
C ARG A 149 -7.41 16.40 -13.52
N ASP A 150 -6.64 17.48 -13.60
CA ASP A 150 -5.19 17.40 -13.66
C ASP A 150 -4.58 17.06 -12.30
N VAL A 151 -5.13 17.62 -11.21
CA VAL A 151 -4.76 17.29 -9.83
C VAL A 151 -5.08 15.83 -9.54
N PHE A 152 -6.26 15.37 -9.93
CA PHE A 152 -6.66 13.98 -9.77
C PHE A 152 -5.76 13.02 -10.56
N ARG A 153 -5.45 13.37 -11.82
CA ARG A 153 -4.52 12.58 -12.64
C ARG A 153 -3.16 12.50 -11.96
N PHE A 154 -2.63 13.61 -11.46
CA PHE A 154 -1.38 13.64 -10.72
C PHE A 154 -1.44 12.75 -9.47
N ALA A 155 -2.51 12.86 -8.68
CA ALA A 155 -2.75 12.06 -7.48
C ALA A 155 -2.73 10.55 -7.78
N VAL A 156 -3.49 10.10 -8.79
CA VAL A 156 -3.53 8.68 -9.20
C VAL A 156 -2.14 8.18 -9.62
N MET A 157 -1.38 8.98 -10.37
CA MET A 157 -0.06 8.57 -10.86
C MET A 157 0.98 8.46 -9.74
N ASN A 158 0.75 9.13 -8.60
CA ASN A 158 1.61 9.07 -7.42
C ASN A 158 1.07 8.17 -6.30
N ALA A 159 -0.09 7.53 -6.50
CA ALA A 159 -0.62 6.56 -5.55
C ALA A 159 0.35 5.35 -5.43
N PRO A 160 0.72 4.91 -4.21
CA PRO A 160 1.74 3.89 -3.99
C PRO A 160 1.48 2.60 -4.77
N ALA A 161 0.24 2.13 -4.77
CA ALA A 161 -0.16 0.92 -5.48
C ALA A 161 0.04 1.05 -7.01
N VAL A 162 -0.28 2.22 -7.58
CA VAL A 162 -0.10 2.48 -9.01
C VAL A 162 1.39 2.56 -9.34
N LEU A 163 2.19 3.27 -8.55
CA LEU A 163 3.64 3.34 -8.70
C LEU A 163 4.31 1.96 -8.60
N ARG A 164 3.82 1.10 -7.70
CA ARG A 164 4.33 -0.27 -7.57
C ARG A 164 4.04 -1.11 -8.81
N VAL A 165 2.80 -1.11 -9.28
CA VAL A 165 2.42 -1.85 -10.48
C VAL A 165 3.18 -1.35 -11.71
N THR A 166 3.30 -0.03 -11.89
CA THR A 166 4.03 0.53 -13.05
C THR A 166 5.53 0.24 -12.99
N GLY A 167 6.14 0.38 -11.80
CA GLY A 167 7.57 0.12 -11.61
C GLY A 167 7.97 -1.34 -11.79
N GLN A 168 7.03 -2.26 -11.60
CA GLN A 168 7.23 -3.71 -11.78
C GLN A 168 6.88 -4.21 -13.18
N ALA A 169 6.24 -3.40 -14.02
CA ALA A 169 5.96 -3.77 -15.40
C ALA A 169 7.25 -3.80 -16.24
N ARG A 170 7.70 -5.00 -16.61
CA ARG A 170 8.86 -5.30 -17.46
C ARG A 170 8.49 -5.66 -18.90
N THR A 171 7.26 -6.10 -19.15
CA THR A 171 6.79 -6.50 -20.49
C THR A 171 5.76 -5.54 -21.08
N GLY A 172 5.56 -5.61 -22.39
CA GLY A 172 4.55 -4.80 -23.08
C GLY A 172 3.12 -5.06 -22.58
N ASP A 173 2.81 -6.30 -22.18
CA ASP A 173 1.49 -6.65 -21.65
C ASP A 173 1.31 -6.20 -20.20
N GLN A 174 2.33 -6.33 -19.35
CA GLN A 174 2.30 -5.74 -18.00
C GLN A 174 2.14 -4.21 -18.07
N ALA A 175 2.81 -3.53 -19.01
CA ALA A 175 2.65 -2.09 -19.22
C ALA A 175 1.25 -1.71 -19.75
N LYS A 176 0.58 -2.58 -20.53
CA LYS A 176 -0.84 -2.39 -20.90
C LYS A 176 -1.76 -2.54 -19.69
N ILE A 177 -1.50 -3.53 -18.83
CA ILE A 177 -2.27 -3.73 -17.59
C ILE A 177 -2.12 -2.55 -16.63
N ALA A 178 -0.89 -2.09 -16.40
CA ALA A 178 -0.62 -0.92 -15.56
C ALA A 178 -1.35 0.33 -16.06
N ARG A 179 -1.31 0.60 -17.37
CA ARG A 179 -2.07 1.68 -18.01
C ARG A 179 -3.58 1.46 -17.91
N THR A 180 -4.05 0.22 -17.95
CA THR A 180 -5.47 -0.10 -17.76
C THR A 180 -5.92 0.28 -16.36
N ILE A 181 -5.15 -0.08 -15.32
CA ILE A 181 -5.42 0.32 -13.93
C ILE A 181 -5.51 1.85 -13.81
N GLN A 182 -4.54 2.58 -14.37
CA GLN A 182 -4.55 4.04 -14.38
C GLN A 182 -5.81 4.61 -15.06
N ASN A 183 -6.16 4.10 -16.25
CA ASN A 183 -7.32 4.56 -17.00
C ASN A 183 -8.65 4.25 -16.29
N LEU A 184 -8.75 3.11 -15.62
CA LEU A 184 -9.92 2.74 -14.83
C LEU A 184 -10.14 3.73 -13.68
N LEU A 185 -9.06 4.12 -12.98
CA LEU A 185 -9.12 5.12 -11.90
C LEU A 185 -9.43 6.53 -12.45
N VAL A 186 -8.65 7.00 -13.43
CA VAL A 186 -8.74 8.36 -13.97
C VAL A 186 -10.04 8.62 -14.74
N ILE A 187 -10.42 7.70 -15.63
CA ILE A 187 -11.53 7.91 -16.59
C ILE A 187 -12.82 7.20 -16.12
N GLY A 188 -12.71 6.22 -15.21
CA GLY A 188 -13.88 5.45 -14.76
C GLY A 188 -14.36 4.42 -15.78
N SER A 189 -13.47 3.96 -16.67
CA SER A 189 -13.77 2.85 -17.56
C SER A 189 -14.22 1.61 -16.77
N LYS A 190 -15.07 0.77 -17.37
CA LYS A 190 -15.58 -0.46 -16.72
C LYS A 190 -14.84 -1.72 -17.16
N ASN A 191 -13.83 -1.62 -18.02
CA ASN A 191 -13.17 -2.81 -18.58
C ASN A 191 -12.09 -3.36 -17.63
N VAL A 192 -12.52 -4.14 -16.64
CA VAL A 192 -11.65 -4.81 -15.67
C VAL A 192 -11.24 -6.23 -16.11
N HIS A 193 -11.74 -6.73 -17.25
CA HIS A 193 -11.44 -8.08 -17.72
C HIS A 193 -9.95 -8.33 -17.87
N LEU A 194 -9.21 -7.33 -18.35
CA LEU A 194 -7.75 -7.40 -18.51
C LEU A 194 -6.98 -7.51 -17.18
N LEU A 195 -7.62 -7.21 -16.05
CA LEU A 195 -7.00 -7.33 -14.73
C LEU A 195 -7.16 -8.74 -14.14
N ASN A 196 -8.14 -9.50 -14.63
CA ASN A 196 -8.40 -10.87 -14.17
C ASN A 196 -7.60 -11.91 -14.96
N VAL A 197 -7.06 -11.55 -16.14
CA VAL A 197 -6.30 -12.49 -16.98
C VAL A 197 -4.92 -12.83 -16.39
N PRO A 198 -4.47 -14.09 -16.50
CA PRO A 198 -3.23 -14.57 -15.90
C PRO A 198 -1.98 -14.24 -16.75
N VAL A 199 -1.80 -12.97 -17.15
CA VAL A 199 -0.71 -12.55 -18.05
C VAL A 199 0.31 -11.62 -17.38
N TRP A 200 0.24 -11.45 -16.06
CA TRP A 200 1.19 -10.64 -15.31
C TRP A 200 2.54 -11.34 -15.19
N GLU A 201 2.61 -12.52 -14.57
CA GLU A 201 3.85 -13.28 -14.39
C GLU A 201 3.53 -14.76 -14.21
N SER A 202 4.25 -15.67 -14.90
CA SER A 202 4.11 -17.14 -14.71
C SER A 202 2.67 -17.61 -14.48
N SER A 203 1.76 -17.22 -15.39
CA SER A 203 0.33 -17.56 -15.33
C SER A 203 -0.43 -16.97 -14.13
N MET A 204 -0.04 -15.79 -13.64
CA MET A 204 -0.73 -15.03 -12.59
C MET A 204 -1.33 -13.74 -13.12
N ASN A 205 -2.45 -13.32 -12.54
CA ASN A 205 -2.96 -11.96 -12.69
C ASN A 205 -2.31 -11.02 -11.66
N VAL A 206 -2.59 -9.71 -11.74
CA VAL A 206 -1.92 -8.71 -10.88
C VAL A 206 -2.24 -8.91 -9.40
N LEU A 207 -3.47 -9.30 -9.05
CA LEU A 207 -3.86 -9.55 -7.67
C LEU A 207 -3.15 -10.79 -7.11
N GLN A 208 -3.02 -11.84 -7.91
CA GLN A 208 -2.27 -13.04 -7.55
C GLN A 208 -0.78 -12.75 -7.35
N TRP A 209 -0.18 -11.93 -8.22
CA TRP A 209 1.19 -11.44 -8.05
C TRP A 209 1.34 -10.65 -6.75
N ALA A 210 0.46 -9.67 -6.52
CA ALA A 210 0.48 -8.86 -5.31
C ALA A 210 0.35 -9.71 -4.05
N ALA A 211 -0.50 -10.74 -4.10
CA ALA A 211 -0.66 -11.68 -3.02
C ALA A 211 0.58 -12.55 -2.78
N ARG A 212 1.21 -13.06 -3.85
CA ARG A 212 2.41 -13.89 -3.76
C ARG A 212 3.60 -13.17 -3.15
N TYR A 213 3.74 -11.87 -3.42
CA TYR A 213 4.90 -11.07 -3.00
C TYR A 213 4.61 -10.11 -1.86
N GLY A 214 3.40 -10.13 -1.30
CA GLY A 214 3.05 -9.33 -0.13
C GLY A 214 2.86 -7.84 -0.42
N GLU A 215 2.49 -7.48 -1.65
CA GLU A 215 2.25 -6.09 -2.06
C GLU A 215 0.89 -5.61 -1.54
N VAL A 216 0.83 -5.30 -0.24
CA VAL A 216 -0.38 -4.94 0.51
C VAL A 216 -1.18 -3.83 -0.16
N SER A 217 -0.55 -2.72 -0.54
CA SER A 217 -1.23 -1.59 -1.18
C SER A 217 -1.87 -1.97 -2.53
N VAL A 218 -1.21 -2.84 -3.30
CA VAL A 218 -1.73 -3.32 -4.59
C VAL A 218 -2.89 -4.28 -4.36
N ALA A 219 -2.74 -5.22 -3.43
CA ALA A 219 -3.78 -6.18 -3.07
C ALA A 219 -5.05 -5.48 -2.55
N GLU A 220 -4.91 -4.50 -1.66
CA GLU A 220 -6.04 -3.74 -1.11
C GLU A 220 -6.78 -2.92 -2.17
N MET A 221 -6.03 -2.22 -3.03
CA MET A 221 -6.60 -1.47 -4.14
C MET A 221 -7.34 -2.40 -5.11
N LEU A 222 -6.77 -3.54 -5.51
CA LEU A 222 -7.40 -4.43 -6.48
C LEU A 222 -8.54 -5.25 -5.89
N ALA A 223 -8.43 -5.75 -4.65
CA ALA A 223 -9.46 -6.59 -4.03
C ALA A 223 -10.77 -5.82 -3.76
N SER A 224 -10.69 -4.50 -3.59
CA SER A 224 -11.85 -3.61 -3.44
C SER A 224 -12.42 -3.10 -4.77
N ALA A 225 -11.76 -3.37 -5.90
CA ALA A 225 -12.15 -2.85 -7.20
C ALA A 225 -13.37 -3.60 -7.79
N PRO A 226 -14.36 -2.88 -8.35
CA PRO A 226 -15.52 -3.52 -8.97
C PRO A 226 -15.14 -4.46 -10.12
N GLY A 227 -15.61 -5.71 -10.05
CA GLY A 227 -15.45 -6.71 -11.12
C GLY A 227 -14.09 -7.42 -11.16
N ILE A 228 -13.20 -7.16 -10.19
CA ILE A 228 -12.05 -8.03 -9.95
C ILE A 228 -12.53 -9.37 -9.38
N ASP A 229 -12.00 -10.46 -9.93
CA ASP A 229 -12.20 -11.81 -9.41
C ASP A 229 -11.15 -12.11 -8.33
N VAL A 230 -11.53 -11.88 -7.06
CA VAL A 230 -10.69 -12.17 -5.89
C VAL A 230 -10.41 -13.66 -5.69
N ASN A 231 -11.14 -14.54 -6.37
CA ASN A 231 -10.99 -15.99 -6.33
C ASN A 231 -10.37 -16.57 -7.61
N ALA A 232 -9.83 -15.72 -8.49
CA ALA A 232 -9.24 -16.13 -9.74
C ALA A 232 -8.20 -17.24 -9.51
N ARG A 233 -8.26 -18.30 -10.33
CA ARG A 233 -7.36 -19.45 -10.23
C ARG A 233 -6.26 -19.37 -11.28
N ASN A 234 -5.02 -19.59 -10.85
CA ASN A 234 -3.89 -19.77 -11.76
C ASN A 234 -3.84 -21.21 -12.33
N GLU A 235 -2.80 -21.52 -13.09
CA GLU A 235 -2.59 -22.84 -13.70
C GLU A 235 -2.40 -24.00 -12.71
N PHE A 236 -2.28 -23.73 -11.41
CA PHE A 236 -2.22 -24.74 -10.35
C PHE A 236 -3.53 -24.84 -9.55
N GLY A 237 -4.55 -24.11 -9.97
CA GLY A 237 -5.81 -23.97 -9.23
C GLY A 237 -5.69 -23.07 -8.00
N ALA A 238 -4.55 -22.41 -7.79
CA ALA A 238 -4.30 -21.57 -6.62
C ALA A 238 -4.94 -20.18 -6.81
N THR A 239 -5.60 -19.70 -5.76
CA THR A 239 -6.22 -18.37 -5.66
C THR A 239 -5.24 -17.34 -5.07
N PRO A 240 -5.53 -16.02 -5.14
CA PRO A 240 -4.75 -15.03 -4.40
C PRO A 240 -4.55 -15.39 -2.92
N LEU A 241 -5.58 -15.91 -2.25
CA LEU A 241 -5.48 -16.32 -0.85
C LEU A 241 -4.48 -17.46 -0.65
N HIS A 242 -4.43 -18.45 -1.55
CA HIS A 242 -3.38 -19.48 -1.50
C HIS A 242 -1.98 -18.88 -1.62
N LEU A 243 -1.80 -17.95 -2.57
CA LEU A 243 -0.49 -17.36 -2.84
C LEU A 243 -0.01 -16.47 -1.67
N ALA A 244 -0.90 -15.70 -1.06
CA ALA A 244 -0.61 -14.91 0.14
C ALA A 244 -0.21 -15.81 1.33
N VAL A 245 -0.92 -16.93 1.50
CA VAL A 245 -0.60 -17.92 2.53
C VAL A 245 0.76 -18.57 2.25
N ILE A 246 1.03 -19.01 1.02
CA ILE A 246 2.31 -19.65 0.66
C ILE A 246 3.50 -18.69 0.88
N GLY A 247 3.31 -17.39 0.63
CA GLY A 247 4.34 -16.36 0.87
C GLY A 247 4.45 -15.89 2.32
N GLY A 248 3.58 -16.35 3.23
CA GLY A 248 3.59 -15.91 4.63
C GLY A 248 3.13 -14.46 4.85
N HIS A 249 2.40 -13.88 3.89
CA HIS A 249 2.05 -12.46 3.89
C HIS A 249 0.77 -12.17 4.69
N LEU A 250 0.89 -12.13 6.02
CA LEU A 250 -0.23 -11.93 6.95
C LEU A 250 -1.12 -10.71 6.60
N GLY A 251 -0.51 -9.57 6.27
CA GLY A 251 -1.25 -8.36 5.93
C GLY A 251 -2.15 -8.55 4.70
N VAL A 252 -1.68 -9.27 3.68
CA VAL A 252 -2.51 -9.59 2.51
C VAL A 252 -3.58 -10.63 2.85
N VAL A 253 -3.26 -11.64 3.67
CA VAL A 253 -4.26 -12.63 4.12
C VAL A 253 -5.42 -11.92 4.83
N GLN A 254 -5.13 -11.04 5.79
CA GLN A 254 -6.15 -10.28 6.53
C GLN A 254 -7.04 -9.44 5.60
N LEU A 255 -6.44 -8.81 4.58
CA LEU A 255 -7.19 -8.06 3.57
C LEU A 255 -8.09 -8.97 2.73
N LEU A 256 -7.57 -10.11 2.26
CA LEU A 256 -8.30 -11.00 1.36
C LEU A 256 -9.46 -11.72 2.06
N VAL A 257 -9.30 -12.17 3.30
CA VAL A 257 -10.39 -12.83 4.06
C VAL A 257 -11.55 -11.88 4.35
N GLN A 258 -11.30 -10.57 4.35
CA GLN A 258 -12.33 -9.54 4.48
C GLN A 258 -12.93 -9.08 3.13
N ALA A 259 -12.38 -9.56 2.01
CA ALA A 259 -12.82 -9.13 0.69
C ALA A 259 -14.22 -9.66 0.36
N ARG A 260 -15.00 -8.84 -0.35
CA ARG A 260 -16.36 -9.21 -0.73
C ARG A 260 -16.35 -10.43 -1.65
N ARG A 261 -17.17 -11.44 -1.34
CA ARG A 261 -17.30 -12.72 -2.10
C ARG A 261 -16.02 -13.58 -2.11
N ILE A 262 -15.10 -13.38 -1.17
CA ILE A 262 -13.97 -14.29 -1.00
C ILE A 262 -14.49 -15.70 -0.69
N ASP A 263 -13.91 -16.70 -1.35
CA ASP A 263 -13.97 -18.09 -0.92
C ASP A 263 -12.73 -18.34 -0.03
N VAL A 264 -12.96 -18.69 1.23
CA VAL A 264 -11.88 -19.00 2.20
C VAL A 264 -11.47 -20.47 2.18
N ASN A 265 -12.24 -21.34 1.52
CA ASN A 265 -11.95 -22.78 1.36
C ASN A 265 -11.69 -23.24 -0.08
N PRO A 266 -11.10 -22.42 -0.98
CA PRO A 266 -10.88 -22.86 -2.35
C PRO A 266 -9.90 -24.02 -2.33
N ARG A 267 -10.12 -25.04 -3.16
CA ARG A 267 -9.17 -26.14 -3.34
C ARG A 267 -8.28 -25.89 -4.55
N ASP A 268 -6.97 -26.03 -4.38
CA ASP A 268 -6.02 -26.11 -5.48
C ASP A 268 -6.10 -27.49 -6.18
N TYR A 269 -5.28 -27.74 -7.21
CA TYR A 269 -5.30 -29.03 -7.92
C TYR A 269 -4.80 -30.22 -7.09
N MET A 270 -4.13 -29.98 -5.95
CA MET A 270 -3.82 -31.03 -4.97
C MET A 270 -4.97 -31.24 -3.98
N GLY A 271 -6.09 -30.52 -4.13
CA GLY A 271 -7.21 -30.53 -3.20
C GLY A 271 -6.95 -29.73 -1.92
N MET A 272 -5.80 -29.07 -1.79
CA MET A 272 -5.42 -28.35 -0.58
C MET A 272 -6.14 -27.00 -0.52
N THR A 273 -6.62 -26.64 0.66
CA THR A 273 -7.16 -25.31 0.96
C THR A 273 -6.06 -24.36 1.46
N PRO A 274 -6.32 -23.04 1.54
CA PRO A 274 -5.38 -22.10 2.18
C PRO A 274 -4.99 -22.53 3.59
N LEU A 275 -5.92 -23.06 4.39
CA LEU A 275 -5.63 -23.56 5.74
C LEU A 275 -4.62 -24.72 5.72
N HIS A 276 -4.75 -25.68 4.79
CA HIS A 276 -3.75 -26.74 4.63
C HIS A 276 -2.35 -26.17 4.35
N LYS A 277 -2.25 -25.18 3.46
CA LYS A 277 -0.96 -24.54 3.13
C LYS A 277 -0.40 -23.80 4.34
N ALA A 278 -1.22 -23.05 5.07
CA ALA A 278 -0.79 -22.28 6.24
C ALA A 278 -0.19 -23.19 7.32
N VAL A 279 -0.87 -24.31 7.60
CA VAL A 279 -0.39 -25.32 8.56
C VAL A 279 0.89 -25.98 8.06
N ARG A 280 0.93 -26.43 6.81
CA ARG A 280 2.12 -27.08 6.23
C ARG A 280 3.35 -26.17 6.24
N MET A 281 3.18 -24.85 6.09
CA MET A 281 4.27 -23.88 6.14
C MET A 281 4.58 -23.36 7.56
N GLY A 282 3.85 -23.81 8.58
CA GLY A 282 4.07 -23.38 9.97
C GLY A 282 3.71 -21.91 10.26
N HIS A 283 2.83 -21.30 9.45
CA HIS A 283 2.48 -19.89 9.60
C HIS A 283 1.41 -19.67 10.67
N GLU A 284 1.80 -19.75 11.94
CA GLU A 284 0.90 -19.70 13.11
C GLU A 284 -0.08 -18.51 13.07
N ALA A 285 0.41 -17.29 12.79
CA ALA A 285 -0.44 -16.10 12.75
C ALA A 285 -1.49 -16.15 11.62
N ILE A 286 -1.14 -16.77 10.48
CA ILE A 286 -2.06 -16.94 9.36
C ILE A 286 -3.10 -18.02 9.68
N VAL A 287 -2.68 -19.13 10.30
CA VAL A 287 -3.63 -20.15 10.78
C VAL A 287 -4.65 -19.51 11.69
N ARG A 288 -4.20 -18.69 12.66
CA ARG A 288 -5.08 -17.99 13.60
C ARG A 288 -6.11 -17.10 12.91
N VAL A 289 -5.71 -16.36 11.88
CA VAL A 289 -6.62 -15.52 11.09
C VAL A 289 -7.64 -16.37 10.32
N LEU A 290 -7.20 -17.47 9.70
CA LEU A 290 -8.08 -18.34 8.91
C LEU A 290 -9.09 -19.09 9.78
N VAL A 291 -8.68 -19.64 10.93
CA VAL A 291 -9.59 -20.40 11.81
C VAL A 291 -10.57 -19.52 12.57
N ALA A 292 -10.32 -18.21 12.64
CA ALA A 292 -11.24 -17.24 13.20
C ALA A 292 -12.42 -16.91 12.26
N ASP A 293 -12.32 -17.24 10.97
CA ASP A 293 -13.43 -17.07 10.02
C ASP A 293 -14.46 -18.20 10.22
N PRO A 294 -15.73 -17.89 10.53
CA PRO A 294 -16.75 -18.91 10.81
C PRO A 294 -17.08 -19.79 9.59
N ALA A 295 -16.74 -19.38 8.37
CA ALA A 295 -16.96 -20.16 7.17
C ALA A 295 -15.83 -21.16 6.89
N ILE A 296 -14.74 -21.16 7.65
CA ILE A 296 -13.59 -22.03 7.43
C ILE A 296 -13.96 -23.52 7.62
N ASP A 297 -13.57 -24.36 6.67
CA ASP A 297 -13.69 -25.82 6.79
C ASP A 297 -12.38 -26.37 7.37
N VAL A 298 -12.31 -26.43 8.70
CA VAL A 298 -11.16 -26.99 9.44
C VAL A 298 -10.92 -28.48 9.15
N ASN A 299 -11.94 -29.18 8.63
CA ASN A 299 -11.91 -30.60 8.32
C ASN A 299 -11.79 -30.89 6.82
N ALA A 300 -11.52 -29.88 6.01
CA ALA A 300 -11.36 -30.03 4.57
C ALA A 300 -10.34 -31.14 4.27
N ARG A 301 -10.64 -32.00 3.28
CA ARG A 301 -9.79 -33.13 2.91
C ARG A 301 -9.15 -32.89 1.55
N ASP A 302 -7.82 -32.91 1.51
CA ASP A 302 -7.06 -32.78 0.28
C ASP A 302 -7.10 -34.05 -0.59
N GLY A 303 -6.33 -34.07 -1.69
CA GLY A 303 -6.23 -35.21 -2.58
C GLY A 303 -5.70 -36.49 -1.92
N ASN A 304 -5.06 -36.42 -0.75
CA ASN A 304 -4.61 -37.55 0.06
C ASN A 304 -5.55 -37.85 1.24
N LEU A 305 -6.72 -37.25 1.24
CA LEU A 305 -7.69 -37.31 2.33
C LEU A 305 -7.13 -36.79 3.67
N GLN A 306 -6.02 -36.04 3.63
CA GLN A 306 -5.45 -35.38 4.80
C GLN A 306 -6.25 -34.12 5.10
N THR A 307 -6.47 -33.87 6.39
CA THR A 307 -7.02 -32.63 6.91
C THR A 307 -5.89 -31.70 7.36
N PRO A 308 -6.13 -30.41 7.61
CA PRO A 308 -5.16 -29.52 8.24
C PRO A 308 -4.55 -30.12 9.52
N LEU A 309 -5.34 -30.81 10.35
CA LEU A 309 -4.85 -31.46 11.57
C LEU A 309 -3.86 -32.60 11.28
N HIS A 310 -4.02 -33.34 10.17
CA HIS A 310 -3.02 -34.33 9.75
C HIS A 310 -1.67 -33.66 9.42
N TYR A 311 -1.70 -32.51 8.74
CA TYR A 311 -0.48 -31.75 8.42
C TYR A 311 0.16 -31.18 9.69
N ALA A 312 -0.63 -30.70 10.65
CA ALA A 312 -0.11 -30.23 11.93
C ALA A 312 0.60 -31.35 12.71
N ALA A 313 0.08 -32.57 12.65
CA ALA A 313 0.70 -33.75 13.27
C ALA A 313 1.97 -34.24 12.56
N GLU A 314 2.11 -33.99 11.25
CA GLU A 314 3.22 -34.46 10.43
C GLU A 314 4.45 -33.55 10.50
N VAL A 315 4.23 -32.24 10.67
CA VAL A 315 5.30 -31.23 10.66
C VAL A 315 5.89 -31.06 12.07
N LEU A 316 7.20 -31.25 12.19
CA LEU A 316 7.93 -31.02 13.43
C LEU A 316 7.85 -29.55 13.88
N GLY A 317 7.59 -29.32 15.16
CA GLY A 317 7.54 -27.97 15.75
C GLY A 317 6.23 -27.22 15.53
N ASN A 318 5.20 -27.88 14.98
CA ASN A 318 3.86 -27.30 14.81
C ASN A 318 2.96 -27.48 16.04
N ASP A 319 3.50 -27.75 17.23
CA ASP A 319 2.71 -28.05 18.45
C ASP A 319 1.65 -26.99 18.73
N ARG A 320 2.00 -25.71 18.62
CA ARG A 320 1.04 -24.60 18.78
C ARG A 320 -0.06 -24.58 17.74
N ILE A 321 0.26 -24.91 16.48
CA ILE A 321 -0.74 -24.98 15.40
C ILE A 321 -1.64 -26.20 15.63
N PHE A 322 -1.07 -27.31 16.09
CA PHE A 322 -1.81 -28.51 16.45
C PHE A 322 -2.81 -28.20 17.59
N GLU A 323 -2.35 -27.63 18.69
CA GLU A 323 -3.18 -27.16 19.82
C GLU A 323 -4.27 -26.19 19.35
N MET A 324 -3.90 -25.18 18.55
CA MET A 324 -4.86 -24.22 17.99
C MET A 324 -5.97 -24.89 17.17
N LEU A 325 -5.65 -25.91 16.38
CA LEU A 325 -6.64 -26.65 15.60
C LEU A 325 -7.52 -27.55 16.47
N LEU A 326 -7.00 -28.09 17.59
CA LEU A 326 -7.81 -28.85 18.56
C LEU A 326 -8.87 -27.98 19.24
N ASP A 327 -8.56 -26.69 19.44
CA ASP A 327 -9.48 -25.73 20.04
C ASP A 327 -10.60 -25.26 19.10
N VAL A 328 -10.50 -25.57 17.79
CA VAL A 328 -11.55 -25.22 16.82
C VAL A 328 -12.76 -26.15 16.99
N PRO A 329 -13.97 -25.62 17.27
CA PRO A 329 -15.16 -26.44 17.42
C PRO A 329 -15.44 -27.31 16.19
N GLY A 330 -15.74 -28.58 16.43
CA GLY A 330 -16.11 -29.53 15.38
C GLY A 330 -14.94 -30.14 14.60
N VAL A 331 -13.68 -29.93 15.03
CA VAL A 331 -12.53 -30.62 14.44
C VAL A 331 -12.66 -32.14 14.56
N ASP A 332 -12.44 -32.87 13.46
CA ASP A 332 -12.50 -34.33 13.42
C ASP A 332 -11.13 -34.95 13.71
N LEU A 333 -10.97 -35.40 14.96
CA LEU A 333 -9.77 -36.08 15.45
C LEU A 333 -9.58 -37.48 14.88
N ASN A 334 -10.64 -38.07 14.32
CA ASN A 334 -10.68 -39.46 13.84
C ASN A 334 -10.71 -39.57 12.31
N ALA A 335 -10.62 -38.44 11.61
CA ALA A 335 -10.50 -38.42 10.15
C ALA A 335 -9.33 -39.30 9.72
N ARG A 336 -9.54 -40.22 8.78
CA ARG A 336 -8.50 -41.10 8.26
C ARG A 336 -8.00 -40.62 6.90
N ASN A 337 -6.70 -40.45 6.73
CA ASN A 337 -6.11 -40.16 5.42
C ASN A 337 -6.11 -41.41 4.49
N LYS A 338 -5.55 -41.30 3.28
CA LYS A 338 -5.41 -42.44 2.35
C LYS A 338 -4.61 -43.62 2.92
N ARG A 339 -3.69 -43.38 3.86
CA ARG A 339 -2.92 -44.41 4.57
C ARG A 339 -3.72 -45.03 5.73
N ARG A 340 -4.98 -44.65 5.89
CA ARG A 340 -5.86 -45.02 7.01
C ARG A 340 -5.36 -44.53 8.37
N LEU A 341 -4.47 -43.54 8.41
CA LEU A 341 -3.95 -42.99 9.67
C LEU A 341 -4.79 -41.78 10.12
N THR A 342 -5.05 -41.68 11.42
CA THR A 342 -5.60 -40.46 12.04
C THR A 342 -4.49 -39.43 12.32
N PRO A 343 -4.81 -38.15 12.56
CA PRO A 343 -3.82 -37.17 12.98
C PRO A 343 -3.04 -37.60 14.24
N GLY A 344 -3.72 -38.17 15.24
CA GLY A 344 -3.07 -38.65 16.47
C GLY A 344 -2.11 -39.82 16.21
N GLU A 345 -2.47 -40.75 15.32
CA GLU A 345 -1.59 -41.85 14.92
C GLU A 345 -0.34 -41.35 14.18
N ILE A 346 -0.46 -40.28 13.37
CA ILE A 346 0.68 -39.62 12.71
C ILE A 346 1.59 -38.97 13.76
N ALA A 347 1.04 -38.17 14.68
CA ALA A 347 1.82 -37.49 15.71
C ALA A 347 2.64 -38.49 16.54
N LEU A 348 2.02 -39.61 16.93
CA LEU A 348 2.70 -40.69 17.66
C LEU A 348 3.82 -41.33 16.83
N HIS A 349 3.59 -41.57 15.53
CA HIS A 349 4.60 -42.12 14.64
C HIS A 349 5.82 -41.19 14.53
N VAL A 350 5.58 -39.89 14.34
CA VAL A 350 6.64 -38.86 14.26
C VAL A 350 7.43 -38.80 15.58
N ALA A 351 6.75 -38.74 16.73
CA ALA A 351 7.41 -38.73 18.05
C ALA A 351 8.29 -39.98 18.30
N ASN A 352 7.82 -41.16 17.89
CA ASN A 352 8.56 -42.42 18.00
C ASN A 352 9.78 -42.50 17.06
N THR A 353 9.73 -41.84 15.90
CA THR A 353 10.89 -41.77 15.01
C THR A 353 12.00 -40.88 15.58
N LEU A 354 11.65 -39.75 16.21
CA LEU A 354 12.62 -38.85 16.82
C LEU A 354 13.36 -39.49 17.99
N THR A 355 12.63 -40.15 18.90
CA THR A 355 13.20 -40.84 20.07
C THR A 355 14.20 -41.93 19.67
N ARG A 356 14.02 -42.56 18.49
CA ARG A 356 14.96 -43.54 17.94
C ARG A 356 16.17 -42.95 17.23
N CYS A 357 16.11 -41.70 16.76
CA CYS A 357 17.23 -41.01 16.11
C CYS A 357 18.08 -40.21 17.09
N SER A 358 17.57 -39.91 18.28
CA SER A 358 18.29 -39.25 19.38
C SER A 358 19.01 -40.20 20.34
N MET A 359 18.83 -41.51 20.18
CA MET A 359 19.60 -42.58 20.83
C MET A 359 20.60 -43.14 19.83
#